data_AF-A0A0N1EBR8-F1
#
_entry.id   AF-A0A0N1EBR8-F1
#
_cell.length_a   1.000
_cell.length_b   1.000
_cell.length_c   1.000
_cell.angle_alpha   90.00
_cell.angle_beta   90.00
_cell.angle_gamma   90.00
#
_symmetry.space_group_name_H-M   'P 1'
#
loop_
_entity.id
_entity.type
_entity.pdbx_description
1 polymer ?
#
loop_
_entity_poly.entity_id
_entity_poly.type
_entity_poly.pdbx_seq_one_letter_code
_entity_poly.pdbx_strand_id
1 'polypeptide(L)'
;MKKFLPLSLMLCSSLFAANNLFEVTPQIGGSWHVDNQRMADDIDLSYGLKFGARVAPEVLVELGYDWITHAEQSIPDNKTSFNRYYMNVVKEFEVWNSVSPYILGGVGYEDVSNNNQSLDSAPFGQYGLGLRWEAFKYLHLKTELRHLVSFDGRSDVIAMLGFSIPFGTFAQEEVVVEEVVEEVVVEEVPAPALSHIHTFSVQFPSDSSSVNPEYYPEIQDFAEYMKQNPDKTATISGHTDSTGSEAYNQKLSERRAISVKEEIVKQGISPDRLDTKGYGEEKPIATNKTKEGRQANRRVEAEVYNAN
;
A
#
# COMPACT_ATOMS: atom_id res chain seq x y z
N MET A 1 31.04 -17.32 -36.33
CA MET A 1 29.66 -16.81 -36.07
C MET A 1 29.61 -16.26 -34.66
N LYS A 2 28.94 -15.13 -34.50
CA LYS A 2 29.13 -14.15 -33.41
C LYS A 2 28.65 -14.70 -32.05
N LYS A 3 29.47 -14.39 -31.04
CA LYS A 3 29.27 -14.65 -29.61
C LYS A 3 28.14 -13.74 -29.07
N PHE A 4 27.07 -14.31 -28.56
CA PHE A 4 26.03 -13.62 -27.77
C PHE A 4 25.55 -14.56 -26.66
N LEU A 5 26.36 -14.70 -25.61
CA LEU A 5 25.95 -15.26 -24.32
C LEU A 5 27.03 -14.80 -23.34
N PRO A 6 26.82 -13.66 -22.64
CA PRO A 6 26.64 -13.76 -21.19
C PRO A 6 25.89 -12.54 -20.59
N LEU A 7 24.62 -12.31 -20.96
CA LEU A 7 23.80 -11.30 -20.27
C LEU A 7 22.74 -11.94 -19.37
N SER A 8 22.20 -13.13 -19.72
CA SER A 8 21.18 -13.80 -18.90
C SER A 8 21.75 -14.43 -17.62
N LEU A 9 22.99 -14.94 -17.64
CA LEU A 9 23.61 -15.50 -16.43
C LEU A 9 23.99 -14.42 -15.40
N MET A 10 24.33 -13.20 -15.83
CA MET A 10 24.66 -12.11 -14.92
C MET A 10 23.43 -11.58 -14.17
N LEU A 11 22.26 -11.54 -14.83
CA LEU A 11 20.98 -11.19 -14.20
C LEU A 11 20.52 -12.24 -13.17
N CYS A 12 20.76 -13.53 -13.42
CA CYS A 12 20.46 -14.58 -12.45
C CYS A 12 21.39 -14.51 -11.22
N SER A 13 22.67 -14.18 -11.38
CA SER A 13 23.58 -14.07 -10.24
C SER A 13 23.28 -12.88 -9.32
N SER A 14 22.76 -11.77 -9.84
CA SER A 14 22.33 -10.63 -9.01
C SER A 14 21.02 -10.88 -8.25
N LEU A 15 20.15 -11.76 -8.76
CA LEU A 15 18.89 -12.17 -8.11
C LEU A 15 19.09 -13.00 -6.83
N PHE A 16 20.23 -13.67 -6.68
CA PHE A 16 20.56 -14.48 -5.49
C PHE A 16 21.56 -13.83 -4.53
N ALA A 17 22.15 -12.68 -4.91
CA ALA A 17 23.16 -11.99 -4.11
C ALA A 17 22.62 -10.80 -3.28
N ALA A 18 21.42 -10.31 -3.60
CA ALA A 18 20.75 -9.26 -2.83
C ALA A 18 19.75 -9.88 -1.84
N ASN A 19 19.66 -9.30 -0.64
CA ASN A 19 18.56 -9.55 0.29
C ASN A 19 17.27 -9.04 -0.38
N ASN A 20 16.65 -9.89 -1.19
CA ASN A 20 15.48 -9.57 -1.98
C ASN A 20 14.21 -9.94 -1.22
N LEU A 21 13.19 -9.09 -1.32
CA LEU A 21 11.84 -9.45 -0.87
C LEU A 21 11.23 -10.37 -1.93
N PHE A 22 10.95 -11.60 -1.53
CA PHE A 22 10.25 -12.57 -2.36
C PHE A 22 8.77 -12.56 -2.01
N GLU A 23 7.92 -12.95 -2.96
CA GLU A 23 6.51 -13.13 -2.71
C GLU A 23 5.96 -14.36 -3.43
N VAL A 24 5.05 -15.07 -2.76
CA VAL A 24 4.31 -16.18 -3.36
C VAL A 24 2.84 -15.78 -3.43
N THR A 25 2.24 -15.88 -4.61
CA THR A 25 0.87 -15.47 -4.88
C THR A 25 0.07 -16.63 -5.46
N PRO A 26 -0.62 -17.44 -4.63
CA PRO A 26 -1.73 -18.25 -5.10
C PRO A 26 -2.85 -17.36 -5.64
N GLN A 27 -3.45 -17.78 -6.76
CA GLN A 27 -4.51 -17.05 -7.44
C GLN A 27 -5.58 -17.98 -8.05
N ILE A 28 -6.78 -17.44 -8.20
CA ILE A 28 -7.92 -18.09 -8.86
C ILE A 28 -8.66 -17.06 -9.71
N GLY A 29 -9.25 -17.49 -10.82
CA GLY A 29 -9.86 -16.56 -11.75
C GLY A 29 -10.57 -17.23 -12.92
N GLY A 30 -10.92 -16.41 -13.91
CA GLY A 30 -11.58 -16.83 -15.13
C GLY A 30 -10.74 -16.49 -16.36
N SER A 31 -10.78 -17.36 -17.37
CA SER A 31 -10.25 -17.08 -18.70
C SER A 31 -11.37 -17.10 -19.74
N TRP A 32 -11.33 -16.13 -20.66
CA TRP A 32 -12.23 -15.99 -21.79
C TRP A 32 -11.43 -16.03 -23.08
N HIS A 33 -11.83 -16.91 -24.00
CA HIS A 33 -11.24 -16.99 -25.33
C HIS A 33 -11.80 -15.88 -26.24
N VAL A 34 -10.91 -15.11 -26.86
CA VAL A 34 -11.21 -13.97 -27.75
C VAL A 34 -10.84 -14.36 -29.17
N ASP A 35 -11.66 -15.19 -29.81
CA ASP A 35 -11.52 -15.51 -31.23
C ASP A 35 -12.73 -15.00 -32.04
N ASN A 36 -12.49 -14.68 -33.31
CA ASN A 36 -13.30 -13.81 -34.18
C ASN A 36 -14.71 -14.35 -34.56
N GLN A 37 -15.14 -15.46 -33.95
CA GLN A 37 -16.47 -16.05 -34.15
C GLN A 37 -17.18 -16.48 -32.86
N ARG A 38 -16.61 -16.21 -31.68
CA ARG A 38 -17.24 -16.57 -30.41
C ARG A 38 -16.60 -15.75 -29.30
N MET A 39 -17.29 -14.71 -28.84
CA MET A 39 -17.35 -14.55 -27.39
C MET A 39 -18.11 -15.78 -26.90
N ALA A 40 -17.38 -16.88 -26.67
CA ALA A 40 -17.98 -18.09 -26.17
C ALA A 40 -18.48 -17.76 -24.76
N ASP A 41 -19.77 -17.98 -24.52
CA ASP A 41 -20.48 -17.76 -23.26
C ASP A 41 -19.93 -18.60 -22.07
N ASP A 42 -18.79 -19.26 -22.25
CA ASP A 42 -18.19 -20.19 -21.29
C ASP A 42 -16.94 -19.56 -20.66
N ILE A 43 -16.96 -19.46 -19.33
CA ILE A 43 -15.85 -18.98 -18.52
C ILE A 43 -15.05 -20.19 -18.04
N ASP A 44 -13.77 -20.22 -18.37
CA ASP A 44 -12.89 -21.27 -17.90
C ASP A 44 -12.29 -20.93 -16.54
N LEU A 45 -12.42 -21.86 -15.60
CA LEU A 45 -11.88 -21.68 -14.27
C LEU A 45 -10.36 -21.86 -14.31
N SER A 46 -9.66 -20.82 -13.89
CA SER A 46 -8.20 -20.74 -13.87
C SER A 46 -7.69 -20.75 -12.44
N TYR A 47 -6.73 -21.59 -12.15
CA TYR A 47 -5.95 -21.58 -10.91
C TYR A 47 -4.52 -21.22 -11.24
N GLY A 48 -3.83 -20.52 -10.36
CA GLY A 48 -2.43 -20.19 -10.59
C GLY A 48 -1.61 -20.01 -9.34
N LEU A 49 -0.30 -20.09 -9.52
CA LEU A 49 0.70 -19.83 -8.50
C LEU A 49 1.81 -18.99 -9.12
N LYS A 50 2.12 -17.85 -8.50
CA LYS A 50 3.22 -16.98 -8.92
C LYS A 50 4.28 -16.89 -7.81
N PHE A 51 5.54 -16.84 -8.21
CA PHE A 51 6.68 -16.53 -7.38
C PHE A 51 7.33 -15.25 -7.90
N GLY A 52 7.26 -14.18 -7.12
CA GLY A 52 7.84 -12.88 -7.41
C GLY A 52 9.14 -12.65 -6.66
N ALA A 53 10.13 -12.10 -7.35
CA ALA A 53 11.32 -11.53 -6.73
C ALA A 53 11.31 -10.02 -6.99
N ARG A 54 11.36 -9.21 -5.93
CA ARG A 54 11.48 -7.76 -6.05
C ARG A 54 12.93 -7.42 -6.38
N VAL A 55 13.15 -6.88 -7.58
CA VAL A 55 14.48 -6.53 -8.11
C VAL A 55 14.80 -5.04 -7.97
N ALA A 56 13.77 -4.22 -7.78
CA ALA A 56 13.86 -2.80 -7.42
C ALA A 56 12.63 -2.44 -6.57
N PRO A 57 12.63 -1.30 -5.84
CA PRO A 57 11.51 -0.93 -4.96
C PRO A 57 10.13 -1.02 -5.63
N GLU A 58 10.04 -0.66 -6.91
CA GLU A 58 8.79 -0.65 -7.68
C GLU A 58 8.72 -1.76 -8.75
N VAL A 59 9.72 -2.65 -8.85
CA VAL A 59 9.82 -3.62 -9.95
C VAL A 59 9.95 -5.04 -9.41
N LEU A 60 9.08 -5.92 -9.90
CA LEU A 60 9.13 -7.35 -9.62
C LEU A 60 9.33 -8.14 -10.90
N VAL A 61 10.08 -9.24 -10.78
CA VAL A 61 10.11 -10.30 -11.77
C VAL A 61 9.32 -11.47 -11.21
N GLU A 62 8.23 -11.85 -11.89
CA GLU A 62 7.36 -12.96 -11.47
C GLU A 62 7.51 -14.16 -12.40
N LEU A 63 7.70 -15.34 -11.82
CA LEU A 63 7.51 -16.63 -12.49
C LEU A 63 6.13 -17.17 -12.13
N GLY A 64 5.33 -17.52 -13.12
CA GLY A 64 3.96 -17.98 -12.89
C GLY A 64 3.64 -19.30 -13.58
N TYR A 65 2.75 -20.03 -12.94
CA TYR A 65 2.10 -21.23 -13.46
C TYR A 65 0.59 -21.05 -13.37
N ASP A 66 -0.13 -21.18 -14.48
CA ASP A 66 -1.58 -21.23 -14.49
C ASP A 66 -2.06 -22.60 -15.01
N TRP A 67 -3.01 -23.18 -14.31
CA TRP A 67 -3.72 -24.39 -14.70
C TRP A 67 -5.18 -24.05 -14.96
N ILE A 68 -5.63 -24.30 -16.18
CA ILE A 68 -6.97 -23.95 -16.64
C ILE A 68 -7.78 -25.22 -16.84
N THR A 69 -8.97 -25.24 -16.24
CA THR A 69 -9.91 -26.35 -16.31
C THR A 69 -11.24 -25.86 -16.85
N HIS A 70 -11.77 -26.51 -17.88
CA HIS A 70 -13.11 -26.24 -18.41
C HIS A 70 -14.19 -26.61 -17.36
N ALA A 71 -15.09 -25.67 -17.06
CA ALA A 71 -16.13 -25.82 -16.03
C ALA A 71 -17.49 -26.28 -16.63
N GLU A 72 -17.65 -27.61 -16.80
CA GLU A 72 -18.89 -28.44 -16.98
C GLU A 72 -19.78 -28.18 -18.24
N GLN A 73 -20.59 -29.09 -18.84
CA GLN A 73 -21.17 -30.41 -18.57
C GLN A 73 -21.64 -31.06 -19.91
N SER A 74 -21.72 -32.41 -19.99
CA SER A 74 -22.58 -33.23 -20.90
C SER A 74 -21.99 -34.06 -22.06
N ILE A 75 -20.67 -34.23 -22.20
CA ILE A 75 -20.13 -35.29 -23.09
C ILE A 75 -19.01 -36.06 -22.36
N PRO A 76 -19.06 -37.41 -22.24
CA PRO A 76 -18.23 -38.15 -21.27
C PRO A 76 -16.72 -38.23 -21.52
N ASP A 77 -16.13 -37.66 -22.57
CA ASP A 77 -14.81 -38.13 -23.03
C ASP A 77 -13.79 -37.09 -23.51
N ASN A 78 -13.99 -35.78 -23.32
CA ASN A 78 -12.98 -34.81 -23.76
C ASN A 78 -12.78 -33.66 -22.77
N LYS A 79 -11.98 -33.90 -21.73
CA LYS A 79 -11.48 -32.85 -20.82
C LYS A 79 -10.18 -32.29 -21.40
N THR A 80 -10.24 -31.07 -21.94
CA THR A 80 -9.02 -30.32 -22.31
C THR A 80 -8.55 -29.52 -21.09
N SER A 81 -7.27 -29.63 -20.77
CA SER A 81 -6.63 -28.80 -19.74
C SER A 81 -5.45 -28.05 -20.33
N PHE A 82 -5.33 -26.77 -20.02
CA PHE A 82 -4.21 -25.94 -20.45
C PHE A 82 -3.30 -25.65 -19.26
N ASN A 83 -2.00 -25.83 -19.46
CA ASN A 83 -0.97 -25.50 -18.49
C ASN A 83 -0.12 -24.38 -19.05
N ARG A 84 0.00 -23.26 -18.34
CA ARG A 84 0.78 -22.10 -18.80
C ARG A 84 1.92 -21.83 -17.85
N TYR A 85 3.12 -21.71 -18.41
CA TYR A 85 4.31 -21.30 -17.69
C TYR A 85 4.77 -19.95 -18.25
N TYR A 86 4.96 -18.94 -17.40
CA TYR A 86 5.29 -17.60 -17.85
C TYR A 86 6.24 -16.86 -16.92
N MET A 87 6.86 -15.83 -17.47
CA MET A 87 7.64 -14.85 -16.74
C MET A 87 7.11 -13.45 -17.05
N ASN A 88 6.85 -12.67 -16.00
CA ASN A 88 6.42 -11.28 -16.09
C ASN A 88 7.46 -10.34 -15.48
N VAL A 89 7.56 -9.15 -16.06
CA VAL A 89 8.09 -7.97 -15.39
C VAL A 89 6.90 -7.13 -14.97
N VAL A 90 6.81 -6.82 -13.69
CA VAL A 90 5.75 -6.04 -13.07
C VAL A 90 6.31 -4.72 -12.58
N LYS A 91 5.64 -3.62 -12.93
CA LYS A 91 5.94 -2.28 -12.42
C LYS A 91 4.78 -1.81 -11.56
N GLU A 92 5.01 -1.71 -10.26
CA GLU A 92 4.06 -1.15 -9.29
C GLU A 92 4.21 0.38 -9.23
N PHE A 93 3.10 1.08 -9.02
CA PHE A 93 3.04 2.52 -8.82
C PHE A 93 2.42 2.81 -7.46
N GLU A 94 3.07 3.65 -6.66
CA GLU A 94 2.56 4.10 -5.37
C GLU A 94 1.66 5.32 -5.58
N VAL A 95 0.36 5.07 -5.82
CA VAL A 95 -0.62 6.13 -6.08
C VAL A 95 -1.50 6.41 -4.85
N TRP A 96 -1.88 5.36 -4.13
CA TRP A 96 -2.70 5.45 -2.92
C TRP A 96 -2.04 4.67 -1.79
N ASN A 97 -2.04 5.22 -0.56
CA ASN A 97 -1.34 4.70 0.64
C ASN A 97 -1.68 3.24 1.04
N SER A 98 -2.62 2.58 0.38
CA SER A 98 -2.95 1.16 0.62
C SER A 98 -3.26 0.39 -0.66
N VAL A 99 -3.16 1.05 -1.82
CA VAL A 99 -3.48 0.48 -3.14
C VAL A 99 -2.43 0.91 -4.15
N SER A 100 -1.67 -0.06 -4.64
CA SER A 100 -0.66 0.15 -5.67
C SER A 100 -1.17 -0.41 -7.00
N PRO A 101 -1.59 0.44 -7.96
CA PRO A 101 -1.79 -0.02 -9.33
C PRO A 101 -0.48 -0.51 -9.93
N TYR A 102 -0.55 -1.49 -10.81
CA TYR A 102 0.62 -2.01 -11.50
C TYR A 102 0.30 -2.38 -12.93
N ILE A 103 1.34 -2.33 -13.76
CA ILE A 103 1.32 -2.89 -15.12
C ILE A 103 2.26 -4.07 -15.18
N LEU A 104 1.96 -5.00 -16.08
CA LEU A 104 2.81 -6.15 -16.33
C LEU A 104 2.96 -6.41 -17.82
N GLY A 105 4.12 -6.95 -18.18
CA GLY A 105 4.39 -7.50 -19.50
C GLY A 105 5.25 -8.75 -19.36
N GLY A 106 4.96 -9.76 -20.16
CA GLY A 106 5.62 -11.05 -20.03
C GLY A 106 5.51 -11.93 -21.26
N VAL A 107 6.21 -13.04 -21.17
CA VAL A 107 6.23 -14.10 -22.18
C VAL A 107 6.09 -15.44 -21.50
N GLY A 108 5.55 -16.40 -22.21
CA GLY A 108 5.36 -17.73 -21.68
C GLY A 108 5.21 -18.79 -22.75
N TYR A 109 4.96 -20.00 -22.27
CA TYR A 109 4.71 -21.18 -23.06
C TYR A 109 3.45 -21.86 -22.52
N GLU A 110 2.53 -22.16 -23.43
CA GLU A 110 1.34 -22.93 -23.11
C GLU A 110 1.51 -24.36 -23.59
N ASP A 111 1.30 -25.30 -22.66
CA ASP A 111 1.26 -26.72 -22.93
C ASP A 111 -0.19 -27.23 -22.90
N VAL A 112 -0.60 -27.84 -24.01
CA VAL A 112 -1.96 -28.34 -24.21
C VAL A 112 -1.95 -29.86 -24.09
N SER A 113 -2.60 -30.39 -23.04
CA SER A 113 -2.79 -31.84 -22.91
C SER A 113 -4.09 -32.22 -23.60
N ASN A 114 -4.03 -32.79 -24.81
CA ASN A 114 -5.20 -33.33 -25.50
C ASN A 114 -4.87 -34.64 -26.24
N ASN A 115 -5.82 -35.59 -26.26
CA ASN A 115 -5.66 -36.92 -26.86
C ASN A 115 -6.40 -37.06 -28.21
N ASN A 116 -7.05 -36.00 -28.73
CA ASN A 116 -7.84 -36.14 -29.95
C ASN A 116 -8.09 -34.88 -30.81
N GLN A 117 -7.35 -33.77 -30.65
CA GLN A 117 -7.39 -32.63 -31.58
C GLN A 117 -6.01 -31.98 -31.77
N SER A 118 -5.77 -31.42 -32.96
CA SER A 118 -4.53 -30.77 -33.39
C SER A 118 -4.31 -29.38 -32.76
N LEU A 119 -4.37 -29.29 -31.44
CA LEU A 119 -3.96 -28.10 -30.70
C LEU A 119 -2.50 -28.27 -30.30
N ASP A 120 -1.63 -27.46 -30.88
CA ASP A 120 -0.20 -27.49 -30.62
C ASP A 120 0.15 -26.54 -29.46
N SER A 121 1.10 -26.95 -28.64
CA SER A 121 1.69 -26.10 -27.61
C SER A 121 2.40 -24.91 -28.25
N ALA A 122 2.21 -23.70 -27.70
CA ALA A 122 2.63 -22.47 -28.36
C ALA A 122 3.26 -21.46 -27.39
N PRO A 123 4.29 -20.70 -27.82
CA PRO A 123 4.75 -19.54 -27.09
C PRO A 123 3.73 -18.41 -27.18
N PHE A 124 3.64 -17.60 -26.12
CA PHE A 124 2.75 -16.46 -26.06
C PHE A 124 3.43 -15.23 -25.45
N GLY A 125 2.92 -14.06 -25.83
CA GLY A 125 3.14 -12.82 -25.11
C GLY A 125 1.91 -12.46 -24.27
N GLN A 126 2.11 -11.81 -23.14
CA GLN A 126 1.01 -11.28 -22.35
C GLN A 126 1.33 -9.89 -21.80
N TYR A 127 0.30 -9.09 -21.62
CA TYR A 127 0.38 -7.83 -20.91
C TYR A 127 -0.89 -7.61 -20.11
N GLY A 128 -0.81 -6.78 -19.08
CA GLY A 128 -1.93 -6.61 -18.19
C GLY A 128 -1.77 -5.45 -17.24
N LEU A 129 -2.83 -5.29 -16.47
CA LEU A 129 -2.94 -4.30 -15.43
C LEU A 129 -3.48 -4.98 -14.19
N GLY A 130 -3.07 -4.48 -13.04
CA GLY A 130 -3.54 -5.00 -11.78
C GLY A 130 -3.53 -3.96 -10.68
N LEU A 131 -4.09 -4.35 -9.57
CA LEU A 131 -4.18 -3.57 -8.35
C LEU A 131 -3.73 -4.46 -7.21
N ARG A 132 -2.83 -3.94 -6.38
CA ARG A 132 -2.38 -4.57 -5.13
C ARG A 132 -2.93 -3.77 -3.97
N TRP A 133 -3.64 -4.42 -3.06
CA TRP A 133 -4.11 -3.82 -1.81
C TRP A 133 -3.39 -4.43 -0.61
N GLU A 134 -3.02 -3.61 0.35
CA GLU A 134 -2.52 -4.03 1.66
C GLU A 134 -3.68 -4.42 2.59
N ALA A 135 -4.42 -5.46 2.21
CA ALA A 135 -5.65 -5.85 2.91
C ALA A 135 -5.40 -6.38 4.34
N PHE A 136 -4.23 -6.99 4.60
CA PHE A 136 -3.87 -7.51 5.92
C PHE A 136 -2.38 -7.28 6.23
N LYS A 137 -2.02 -7.27 7.52
CA LYS A 137 -0.67 -6.97 8.04
C LYS A 137 0.48 -7.78 7.40
N TYR A 138 0.19 -8.96 6.86
CA TYR A 138 1.19 -9.85 6.24
C TYR A 138 0.72 -10.44 4.90
N LEU A 139 -0.36 -9.91 4.31
CA LEU A 139 -0.93 -10.42 3.07
C LEU A 139 -1.42 -9.26 2.20
N HIS A 140 -1.12 -9.32 0.92
CA HIS A 140 -1.64 -8.37 -0.05
C HIS A 140 -2.66 -9.04 -0.94
N LEU A 141 -3.78 -8.38 -1.18
CA LEU A 141 -4.74 -8.81 -2.19
C LEU A 141 -4.27 -8.28 -3.55
N LYS A 142 -4.22 -9.14 -4.57
CA LYS A 142 -3.90 -8.75 -5.94
C LYS A 142 -5.09 -9.07 -6.85
N THR A 143 -5.50 -8.10 -7.65
CA THR A 143 -6.37 -8.35 -8.81
C THR A 143 -5.58 -8.07 -10.07
N GLU A 144 -5.80 -8.89 -11.09
CA GLU A 144 -5.04 -8.81 -12.32
C GLU A 144 -5.94 -9.09 -13.51
N LEU A 145 -5.86 -8.25 -14.54
CA LEU A 145 -6.47 -8.46 -15.84
C LEU A 145 -5.36 -8.54 -16.88
N ARG A 146 -5.25 -9.68 -17.54
CA ARG A 146 -4.26 -9.96 -18.58
C ARG A 146 -4.91 -10.19 -19.92
N HIS A 147 -4.24 -9.73 -20.97
CA HIS A 147 -4.49 -10.15 -22.34
C HIS A 147 -3.29 -10.98 -22.80
N LEU A 148 -3.56 -12.21 -23.21
CA LEU A 148 -2.59 -13.18 -23.72
C LEU A 148 -2.78 -13.29 -25.22
N VAL A 149 -1.69 -13.20 -25.97
CA VAL A 149 -1.65 -13.39 -27.43
C VAL A 149 -0.64 -14.49 -27.73
N SER A 150 -1.15 -15.63 -28.18
CA SER A 150 -0.36 -16.78 -28.60
C SER A 150 0.11 -16.62 -30.05
N PHE A 151 1.29 -17.15 -30.36
CA PHE A 151 1.90 -17.00 -31.69
C PHE A 151 1.23 -17.86 -32.77
N ASP A 152 0.40 -18.81 -32.36
CA ASP A 152 -0.49 -19.58 -33.24
C ASP A 152 -1.80 -18.83 -33.60
N GLY A 153 -1.97 -17.61 -33.09
CA GLY A 153 -3.12 -16.75 -33.37
C GLY A 153 -4.22 -16.77 -32.33
N ARG A 154 -4.10 -17.59 -31.26
CA ARG A 154 -5.07 -17.61 -30.16
C ARG A 154 -4.91 -16.39 -29.25
N SER A 155 -6.01 -15.91 -28.70
CA SER A 155 -6.03 -14.73 -27.84
C SER A 155 -6.98 -14.92 -26.67
N ASP A 156 -6.53 -14.66 -25.45
CA ASP A 156 -7.33 -14.85 -24.25
C ASP A 156 -7.29 -13.63 -23.35
N VAL A 157 -8.41 -13.34 -22.71
CA VAL A 157 -8.48 -12.42 -21.58
C VAL A 157 -8.57 -13.24 -20.30
N ILE A 158 -7.79 -12.87 -19.29
CA ILE A 158 -7.71 -13.60 -18.03
C ILE A 158 -7.89 -12.60 -16.89
N ALA A 159 -8.82 -12.86 -15.98
CA ALA A 159 -8.96 -12.09 -14.75
C ALA A 159 -8.65 -12.98 -13.55
N MET A 160 -7.71 -12.56 -12.70
CA MET A 160 -7.27 -13.32 -11.52
C MET A 160 -7.45 -12.50 -10.24
N LEU A 161 -7.78 -13.19 -9.17
CA LEU A 161 -7.74 -12.72 -7.79
C LEU A 161 -6.74 -13.58 -7.03
N GLY A 162 -5.76 -12.96 -6.38
CA GLY A 162 -4.70 -13.67 -5.66
C GLY A 162 -4.36 -13.03 -4.32
N PHE A 163 -3.73 -13.82 -3.46
CA PHE A 163 -3.19 -13.36 -2.17
C PHE A 163 -1.68 -13.45 -2.21
N SER A 164 -0.99 -12.33 -2.26
CA SER A 164 0.48 -12.26 -2.21
C SER A 164 0.96 -12.31 -0.77
N ILE A 165 1.80 -13.30 -0.49
CA ILE A 165 2.47 -13.51 0.79
C ILE A 165 3.95 -13.11 0.60
N PRO A 166 4.39 -11.95 1.13
CA PRO A 166 5.78 -11.55 1.09
C PRO A 166 6.61 -12.30 2.15
N PHE A 167 7.84 -12.66 1.82
CA PHE A 167 8.81 -13.24 2.74
C PHE A 167 10.24 -12.89 2.31
N GLY A 168 11.16 -12.96 3.27
CA GLY A 168 12.51 -12.42 3.10
C GLY A 168 12.58 -10.96 3.53
N THR A 169 13.79 -10.49 3.76
CA THR A 169 14.09 -9.09 4.07
C THR A 169 14.56 -8.43 2.80
N PHE A 170 13.91 -7.33 2.39
CA PHE A 170 14.62 -6.37 1.56
C PHE A 170 15.77 -5.87 2.44
N ALA A 171 17.03 -6.18 2.13
CA ALA A 171 18.04 -5.20 2.50
C ALA A 171 17.79 -4.09 1.52
N GLN A 172 16.98 -3.16 1.96
CA GLN A 172 17.39 -1.79 1.79
C GLN A 172 18.87 -1.82 2.21
N GLU A 173 19.79 -1.72 1.25
CA GLU A 173 20.91 -0.84 1.52
C GLU A 173 20.20 0.41 2.00
N GLU A 174 20.07 0.55 3.33
CA GLU A 174 20.38 1.83 3.92
C GLU A 174 21.57 2.26 3.10
N VAL A 175 21.36 3.27 2.27
CA VAL A 175 22.47 4.12 1.92
C VAL A 175 22.95 4.51 3.32
N VAL A 176 23.93 3.75 3.82
CA VAL A 176 24.97 4.29 4.64
C VAL A 176 25.54 5.32 3.69
N VAL A 177 24.87 6.46 3.67
CA VAL A 177 25.54 7.72 3.59
C VAL A 177 26.51 7.51 4.71
N GLU A 178 27.74 7.13 4.34
CA GLU A 178 28.87 7.52 5.14
C GLU A 178 28.68 9.02 5.17
N GLU A 179 27.93 9.44 6.18
CA GLU A 179 27.80 10.81 6.56
C GLU A 179 29.25 11.10 6.89
N VAL A 180 29.96 11.64 5.90
CA VAL A 180 30.91 12.69 6.18
C VAL A 180 30.06 13.70 6.93
N VAL A 181 29.93 13.43 8.23
CA VAL A 181 29.67 14.39 9.27
C VAL A 181 30.89 15.28 9.17
N GLU A 182 30.90 16.15 8.16
CA GLU A 182 31.35 17.49 8.42
C GLU A 182 30.47 17.90 9.59
N GLU A 183 31.11 17.92 10.76
CA GLU A 183 30.54 18.24 12.05
C GLU A 183 29.95 19.65 11.97
N VAL A 184 28.80 19.77 11.32
CA VAL A 184 27.85 20.81 11.63
C VAL A 184 27.36 20.36 12.98
N VAL A 185 27.96 20.98 13.99
CA VAL A 185 27.45 21.05 15.36
C VAL A 185 26.03 21.59 15.26
N VAL A 186 25.09 20.71 14.94
CA VAL A 186 23.69 20.91 15.27
C VAL A 186 23.67 20.58 16.74
N GLU A 187 23.76 21.64 17.54
CA GLU A 187 23.46 21.63 18.95
C GLU A 187 22.18 20.79 19.10
N GLU A 188 22.31 19.58 19.65
CA GLU A 188 21.16 18.72 19.94
C GLU A 188 20.38 19.48 20.99
N VAL A 189 19.39 20.24 20.53
CA VAL A 189 18.60 21.03 21.45
C VAL A 189 17.82 20.03 22.29
N PRO A 190 18.12 19.92 23.59
CA PRO A 190 17.72 18.78 24.41
C PRO A 190 16.20 18.73 24.50
N ALA A 191 15.52 17.68 24.02
CA ALA A 191 14.05 17.58 24.04
C ALA A 191 13.45 18.29 25.26
N PRO A 192 12.68 19.37 25.05
CA PRO A 192 12.53 20.37 26.08
C PRO A 192 11.86 19.77 27.31
N ALA A 193 12.54 19.91 28.46
CA ALA A 193 12.11 19.30 29.71
C ALA A 193 10.65 19.68 30.01
N LEU A 194 9.77 18.67 30.10
CA LEU A 194 8.34 18.81 30.38
C LEU A 194 8.13 19.53 31.72
N SER A 195 7.92 20.84 31.71
CA SER A 195 7.85 21.62 32.95
C SER A 195 6.46 22.05 33.38
N HIS A 196 5.39 21.88 32.60
CA HIS A 196 3.99 21.89 33.05
C HIS A 196 3.10 21.60 31.83
N ILE A 197 2.37 20.49 31.87
CA ILE A 197 1.43 20.15 30.79
C ILE A 197 0.17 21.00 31.00
N HIS A 198 0.00 22.07 30.22
CA HIS A 198 -1.31 22.71 30.09
C HIS A 198 -2.05 22.06 28.92
N THR A 199 -2.77 20.97 29.22
CA THR A 199 -3.65 20.31 28.24
C THR A 199 -5.01 20.97 28.27
N PHE A 200 -5.47 21.42 27.11
CA PHE A 200 -6.88 21.64 26.86
C PHE A 200 -7.38 20.66 25.81
N SER A 201 -8.66 20.28 25.89
CA SER A 201 -9.24 19.22 25.04
C SER A 201 -10.46 19.71 24.27
N VAL A 202 -10.28 19.99 22.99
CA VAL A 202 -11.40 20.34 22.08
C VAL A 202 -12.07 19.07 21.57
N GLN A 203 -13.38 18.91 21.82
CA GLN A 203 -14.12 17.77 21.27
C GLN A 203 -14.81 18.13 19.95
N PHE A 204 -14.81 17.15 19.03
CA PHE A 204 -15.38 17.34 17.70
C PHE A 204 -16.61 16.44 17.47
N PRO A 205 -17.63 16.95 16.74
CA PRO A 205 -18.65 16.09 16.15
C PRO A 205 -18.04 15.04 15.21
N SER A 206 -18.83 14.00 14.91
CA SER A 206 -18.45 13.01 13.89
C SER A 206 -18.15 13.69 12.56
N ASP A 207 -17.06 13.29 11.89
CA ASP A 207 -16.64 13.81 10.57
C ASP A 207 -16.52 15.35 10.48
N SER A 208 -16.13 16.00 11.57
CA SER A 208 -15.88 17.46 11.60
C SER A 208 -14.49 17.78 12.11
N SER A 209 -13.88 18.80 11.49
CA SER A 209 -12.66 19.48 11.95
C SER A 209 -12.93 20.93 12.38
N SER A 210 -14.19 21.38 12.38
CA SER A 210 -14.53 22.74 12.81
C SER A 210 -14.53 22.82 14.34
N VAL A 211 -13.79 23.77 14.89
CA VAL A 211 -13.76 24.06 16.33
C VAL A 211 -15.11 24.65 16.74
N ASN A 212 -15.76 24.06 17.73
CA ASN A 212 -17.02 24.58 18.27
C ASN A 212 -16.73 25.86 19.07
N PRO A 213 -17.49 26.97 18.88
CA PRO A 213 -17.31 28.22 19.62
C PRO A 213 -17.27 28.08 21.15
N GLU A 214 -17.87 27.04 21.72
CA GLU A 214 -17.78 26.72 23.16
C GLU A 214 -16.33 26.56 23.66
N TYR A 215 -15.40 26.15 22.79
CA TYR A 215 -13.98 25.96 23.12
C TYR A 215 -13.11 27.21 22.90
N TYR A 216 -13.67 28.29 22.34
CA TYR A 216 -12.91 29.53 22.10
C TYR A 216 -12.34 30.16 23.38
N PRO A 217 -13.07 30.21 24.52
CA PRO A 217 -12.49 30.71 25.77
C PRO A 217 -11.26 29.91 26.22
N GLU A 218 -11.30 28.58 26.08
CA GLU A 218 -10.20 27.70 26.49
C GLU A 218 -8.97 27.86 25.57
N ILE A 219 -9.20 27.98 24.25
CA ILE A 219 -8.15 28.32 23.28
C ILE A 219 -7.54 29.70 23.56
N GLN A 220 -8.37 30.66 23.97
CA GLN A 220 -7.92 32.00 24.32
C GLN A 220 -7.05 31.99 25.59
N ASP A 221 -7.45 31.25 26.62
CA ASP A 221 -6.66 31.08 27.85
C ASP A 221 -5.31 30.43 27.57
N PHE A 222 -5.28 29.40 26.72
CA PHE A 222 -4.04 28.76 26.25
C PHE A 222 -3.15 29.75 25.48
N ALA A 223 -3.73 30.54 24.57
CA ALA A 223 -2.99 31.54 23.83
C ALA A 223 -2.44 32.64 24.75
N GLU A 224 -3.19 33.06 25.76
CA GLU A 224 -2.72 34.04 26.74
C GLU A 224 -1.54 33.49 27.56
N TYR A 225 -1.60 32.22 27.96
CA TYR A 225 -0.47 31.54 28.58
C TYR A 225 0.76 31.52 27.65
N MET A 226 0.59 31.18 26.37
CA MET A 226 1.68 31.19 25.38
C MET A 226 2.26 32.59 25.12
N LYS A 227 1.47 33.67 25.27
CA LYS A 227 1.96 35.06 25.20
C LYS A 227 2.81 35.44 26.41
N GLN A 228 2.40 35.00 27.60
CA GLN A 228 3.12 35.25 28.84
C GLN A 228 4.44 34.48 28.93
N ASN A 229 4.57 33.40 28.16
CA ASN A 229 5.76 32.55 28.11
C ASN A 229 6.31 32.51 26.67
N PRO A 230 6.94 33.60 26.17
CA PRO A 230 7.38 33.71 24.78
C PRO A 230 8.48 32.70 24.40
N ASP A 231 9.19 32.17 25.40
CA ASP A 231 10.21 31.13 25.33
C ASP A 231 9.63 29.72 25.33
N LYS A 232 8.34 29.52 25.06
CA LYS A 232 7.73 28.18 25.00
C LYS A 232 7.27 27.83 23.60
N THR A 233 7.31 26.56 23.26
CA THR A 233 6.69 26.00 22.05
C THR A 233 5.57 25.06 22.47
N ALA A 234 4.64 24.75 21.56
CA ALA A 234 3.59 23.78 21.85
C ALA A 234 3.35 22.82 20.69
N THR A 235 2.97 21.59 21.01
CA THR A 235 2.55 20.57 20.06
C THR A 235 1.06 20.33 20.20
N ILE A 236 0.33 20.45 19.10
CA ILE A 236 -1.12 20.27 19.03
C ILE A 236 -1.39 18.90 18.40
N SER A 237 -1.97 18.00 19.17
CA SER A 237 -2.14 16.58 18.85
C SER A 237 -3.61 16.25 18.62
N GLY A 238 -3.97 15.82 17.42
CA GLY A 238 -5.32 15.41 17.09
C GLY A 238 -5.54 13.91 17.27
N HIS A 239 -6.75 13.54 17.70
CA HIS A 239 -7.18 12.16 17.91
C HIS A 239 -8.58 11.91 17.34
N THR A 240 -8.85 10.67 16.95
CA THR A 240 -10.17 10.20 16.51
C THR A 240 -10.64 9.02 17.37
N ASP A 241 -11.91 8.68 17.22
CA ASP A 241 -12.37 7.35 17.60
C ASP A 241 -12.04 6.32 16.52
N SER A 242 -12.37 5.05 16.76
CA SER A 242 -12.10 3.96 15.81
C SER A 242 -13.19 3.75 14.74
N THR A 243 -14.01 4.77 14.46
CA THR A 243 -15.07 4.70 13.46
C THR A 243 -14.54 5.26 12.14
N GLY A 244 -14.24 4.37 11.20
CA GLY A 244 -13.67 4.75 9.90
C GLY A 244 -12.45 3.90 9.56
N SER A 245 -11.79 4.21 8.44
CA SER A 245 -10.48 3.61 8.16
C SER A 245 -9.38 4.39 8.89
N GLU A 246 -8.32 3.69 9.30
CA GLU A 246 -7.15 4.28 9.96
C GLU A 246 -6.56 5.45 9.16
N ALA A 247 -6.39 5.30 7.84
CA ALA A 247 -5.88 6.36 6.97
C ALA A 247 -6.81 7.60 6.92
N TYR A 248 -8.12 7.40 6.99
CA TYR A 248 -9.07 8.51 7.06
C TYR A 248 -9.01 9.18 8.44
N ASN A 249 -8.94 8.39 9.50
CA ASN A 249 -8.82 8.86 10.88
C ASN A 249 -7.51 9.64 11.10
N GLN A 250 -6.42 9.20 10.50
CA GLN A 250 -5.14 9.90 10.49
C GLN A 250 -5.30 11.30 9.88
N LYS A 251 -5.80 11.39 8.65
CA LYS A 251 -6.03 12.69 7.98
C LYS A 251 -7.05 13.58 8.71
N LEU A 252 -8.07 12.98 9.33
CA LEU A 252 -9.05 13.72 10.12
C LEU A 252 -8.42 14.31 11.39
N SER A 253 -7.57 13.54 12.07
CA SER A 253 -6.85 13.98 13.26
C SER A 253 -5.87 15.12 12.95
N GLU A 254 -5.14 15.04 11.84
CA GLU A 254 -4.25 16.11 11.36
C GLU A 254 -5.03 17.39 11.05
N ARG A 255 -6.13 17.28 10.31
CA ARG A 255 -6.99 18.44 10.00
C ARG A 255 -7.53 19.10 11.26
N ARG A 256 -7.93 18.33 12.27
CA ARG A 256 -8.39 18.87 13.56
C ARG A 256 -7.27 19.62 14.31
N ALA A 257 -6.07 19.05 14.36
CA ALA A 257 -4.92 19.70 14.97
C ALA A 257 -4.58 21.03 14.26
N ILE A 258 -4.61 21.04 12.92
CA ILE A 258 -4.41 22.25 12.12
C ILE A 258 -5.50 23.29 12.40
N SER A 259 -6.78 22.91 12.45
CA SER A 259 -7.86 23.85 12.76
C SER A 259 -7.71 24.48 14.14
N VAL A 260 -7.28 23.72 15.15
CA VAL A 260 -6.98 24.29 16.49
C VAL A 260 -5.76 25.21 16.43
N LYS A 261 -4.70 24.84 15.70
CA LYS A 261 -3.53 25.72 15.46
C LYS A 261 -3.95 27.05 14.84
N GLU A 262 -4.80 27.02 13.82
CA GLU A 262 -5.29 28.24 13.16
C GLU A 262 -6.05 29.15 14.12
N GLU A 263 -6.89 28.59 15.00
CA GLU A 263 -7.57 29.39 16.04
C GLU A 263 -6.58 30.00 17.05
N ILE A 264 -5.55 29.26 17.47
CA ILE A 264 -4.50 29.81 18.36
C ILE A 264 -3.70 30.92 17.66
N VAL A 265 -3.38 30.75 16.38
CA VAL A 265 -2.66 31.77 15.57
C VAL A 265 -3.49 33.05 15.45
N LYS A 266 -4.82 32.95 15.28
CA LYS A 266 -5.71 34.13 15.28
C LYS A 266 -5.68 34.91 16.60
N GLN A 267 -5.34 34.26 17.71
CA GLN A 267 -5.14 34.91 19.02
C GLN A 267 -3.80 35.64 19.13
N GLY A 268 -2.93 35.57 18.11
CA GLY A 268 -1.67 36.32 18.03
C GLY A 268 -0.42 35.53 18.41
N ILE A 269 -0.49 34.19 18.46
CA ILE A 269 0.69 33.34 18.65
C ILE A 269 1.37 33.09 17.30
N SER A 270 2.70 33.20 17.27
CA SER A 270 3.48 32.90 16.05
C SER A 270 3.29 31.43 15.63
N PRO A 271 2.97 31.15 14.35
CA PRO A 271 2.85 29.79 13.84
C PRO A 271 4.08 28.91 14.05
N ASP A 272 5.28 29.51 14.10
CA ASP A 272 6.55 28.80 14.29
C ASP A 272 6.72 28.23 15.70
N ARG A 273 5.91 28.70 16.66
CA ARG A 273 5.89 28.19 18.04
C ARG A 273 4.94 27.01 18.22
N LEU A 274 4.22 26.62 17.17
CA LEU A 274 3.14 25.63 17.23
C LEU A 274 3.42 24.51 16.24
N ASP A 275 3.65 23.30 16.72
CA ASP A 275 3.69 22.08 15.91
C ASP A 275 2.32 21.38 15.91
N THR A 276 2.04 20.57 14.88
CA THR A 276 0.80 19.81 14.76
C THR A 276 1.09 18.36 14.42
N LYS A 277 0.46 17.43 15.14
CA LYS A 277 0.50 15.98 14.86
C LYS A 277 -0.91 15.40 14.86
N GLY A 278 -1.17 14.50 13.93
CA GLY A 278 -2.33 13.61 13.99
C GLY A 278 -1.91 12.23 14.46
N TYR A 279 -2.65 11.64 15.39
CA TYR A 279 -2.43 10.26 15.86
C TYR A 279 -3.55 9.30 15.42
N GLY A 280 -4.52 9.75 14.64
CA GLY A 280 -5.68 8.96 14.28
C GLY A 280 -6.33 8.32 15.51
N GLU A 281 -6.52 7.00 15.46
CA GLU A 281 -7.10 6.20 16.53
C GLU A 281 -6.07 5.51 17.44
N GLU A 282 -4.76 5.75 17.23
CA GLU A 282 -3.67 4.99 17.87
C GLU A 282 -3.52 5.27 19.37
N LYS A 283 -3.98 6.43 19.85
CA LYS A 283 -3.87 6.87 21.25
C LYS A 283 -5.26 7.11 21.89
N PRO A 284 -6.08 6.06 22.11
CA PRO A 284 -7.38 6.20 22.75
C PRO A 284 -7.23 6.41 24.26
N ILE A 285 -8.05 7.28 24.83
CA ILE A 285 -8.15 7.51 26.30
C ILE A 285 -9.36 6.80 26.91
N ALA A 286 -10.30 6.36 26.07
CA ALA A 286 -11.49 5.64 26.48
C ALA A 286 -11.82 4.50 25.50
N THR A 287 -12.71 3.59 25.91
CA THR A 287 -13.12 2.46 25.07
C THR A 287 -13.92 2.93 23.84
N ASN A 288 -13.49 2.53 22.64
CA ASN A 288 -14.26 2.81 21.40
C ASN A 288 -15.58 2.01 21.31
N LYS A 289 -15.83 1.08 22.24
CA LYS A 289 -17.04 0.26 22.25
C LYS A 289 -18.30 1.05 22.63
N THR A 290 -18.18 2.09 23.46
CA THR A 290 -19.31 2.93 23.90
C THR A 290 -19.37 4.25 23.15
N LYS A 291 -20.55 4.85 23.06
CA LYS A 291 -20.72 6.15 22.39
C LYS A 291 -19.94 7.25 23.13
N GLU A 292 -19.96 7.18 24.46
CA GLU A 292 -19.30 8.09 25.38
C GLU A 292 -17.78 7.99 25.23
N GLY A 293 -17.24 6.77 25.15
CA GLY A 293 -15.80 6.58 24.96
C GLY A 293 -15.31 7.04 23.58
N ARG A 294 -16.11 6.84 22.52
CA ARG A 294 -15.82 7.43 21.20
C ARG A 294 -15.83 8.95 21.23
N GLN A 295 -16.80 9.57 21.90
CA GLN A 295 -16.82 11.03 22.09
C GLN A 295 -15.57 11.53 22.81
N ALA A 296 -15.12 10.85 23.86
CA ALA A 296 -13.90 11.21 24.57
C ALA A 296 -12.63 11.07 23.70
N ASN A 297 -12.57 10.07 22.81
CA ASN A 297 -11.43 9.87 21.92
C ASN A 297 -11.35 10.91 20.78
N ARG A 298 -12.47 11.49 20.34
CA ARG A 298 -12.51 12.57 19.34
C ARG A 298 -12.09 13.91 19.95
N ARG A 299 -10.80 14.07 20.22
CA ARG A 299 -10.22 15.22 20.91
C ARG A 299 -9.00 15.79 20.21
N VAL A 300 -8.64 17.02 20.56
CA VAL A 300 -7.32 17.61 20.28
C VAL A 300 -6.71 18.03 21.61
N GLU A 301 -5.46 17.65 21.85
CA GLU A 301 -4.68 18.02 23.03
C GLU A 301 -3.56 18.98 22.63
N ALA A 302 -3.28 19.99 23.44
CA ALA A 302 -2.10 20.84 23.29
C ALA A 302 -1.13 20.59 24.45
N GLU A 303 0.14 20.42 24.15
CA GLU A 303 1.21 20.25 25.14
C GLU A 303 2.25 21.35 24.97
N VAL A 304 2.66 22.00 26.06
CA VAL A 304 3.64 23.08 26.04
C VAL A 304 5.00 22.56 26.50
N TYR A 305 6.04 22.99 25.82
CA TYR A 305 7.42 22.66 26.13
C TYR A 305 8.28 23.92 26.23
N ASN A 306 9.42 23.79 26.90
CA ASN A 306 10.43 24.84 26.90
C ASN A 306 10.94 25.06 25.47
N ALA A 307 11.18 26.31 25.07
CA ALA A 307 12.02 26.55 23.91
C ALA A 307 13.42 26.12 24.29
N ASN A 308 14.06 25.58 23.27
CA ASN A 308 15.28 24.85 23.33
C ASN A 308 16.36 25.76 22.75
#